data_AF-A0A7H0H5F0-F1
#
_entry.id   AF-A0A7H0H5F0-F1
#
_cell.length_a   1.000
_cell.length_b   1.000
_cell.length_c   1.000
_cell.angle_alpha   90.00
_cell.angle_beta   90.00
_cell.angle_gamma   90.00
#
_symmetry.space_group_name_H-M   'P 1'
#
loop_
_entity.id
_entity.type
_entity.pdbx_description
1 polymer ?
#
loop_
_entity_poly.entity_id
_entity_poly.type
_entity_poly.pdbx_seq_one_letter_code
_entity_poly.pdbx_strand_id
1 'polypeptide(L)'
;MSKLGTIVKTASGVIATTIALFTALRENPQISAGIDDALAKLKEAARSDKPKTRFEAKLAAIEAAADAVDQTFPDATEPDGWRRQTRALRVRGDLAWNANTGAPRRRALKALNAETAEILTHVNTRLVELQALPGHE
;
A
#
# COMPACT_ATOMS: atom_id res chain seq x y z
N MET A 1 1.01 -23.22 13.49
CA MET A 1 1.85 -22.03 13.70
C MET A 1 1.60 -21.04 12.56
N SER A 2 0.87 -19.96 12.83
CA SER A 2 0.89 -18.75 11.98
C SER A 2 0.46 -17.57 12.84
N LYS A 3 1.44 -16.81 13.35
CA LYS A 3 1.23 -15.62 14.20
C LYS A 3 0.85 -14.37 13.38
N LEU A 4 0.60 -14.50 12.08
CA LEU A 4 0.31 -13.40 11.17
C LEU A 4 -1.20 -13.12 11.01
N GLY A 5 -2.07 -14.03 11.48
CA GLY A 5 -3.51 -13.97 11.22
C GLY A 5 -4.32 -12.95 12.02
N THR A 6 -3.74 -12.25 13.00
CA THR A 6 -4.54 -11.48 13.99
C THR A 6 -4.20 -9.97 14.04
N ILE A 7 -3.31 -9.46 13.20
CA ILE A 7 -2.86 -8.05 13.27
C ILE A 7 -3.41 -7.22 12.09
N VAL A 8 -4.73 -7.26 11.86
CA VAL A 8 -5.36 -6.43 10.82
C VAL A 8 -6.66 -5.86 11.35
N LYS A 9 -6.59 -4.79 12.15
CA LYS A 9 -7.81 -4.00 12.45
C LYS A 9 -7.59 -2.50 12.67
N THR A 10 -6.36 -2.00 12.59
CA THR A 10 -6.10 -0.55 12.67
C THR A 10 -5.35 -0.08 11.41
N ALA A 11 -5.64 1.12 10.92
CA ALA A 11 -4.97 1.70 9.75
C ALA A 11 -3.44 1.81 9.92
N SER A 12 -2.96 1.86 11.17
CA SER A 12 -1.53 1.77 11.52
C SER A 12 -0.97 0.35 11.37
N GLY A 13 -1.78 -0.69 11.66
CA GLY A 13 -1.41 -2.08 11.45
C GLY A 13 -1.16 -2.40 9.98
N VAL A 14 -1.99 -1.88 9.07
CA VAL A 14 -1.81 -2.11 7.61
C VAL A 14 -0.48 -1.56 7.10
N ILE A 15 -0.09 -0.35 7.52
CA ILE A 15 1.23 0.23 7.16
C ILE A 15 2.37 -0.65 7.70
N ALA A 16 2.29 -1.09 8.96
CA ALA A 16 3.31 -1.95 9.55
C ALA A 16 3.43 -3.31 8.84
N THR A 17 2.31 -3.95 8.51
CA THR A 17 2.28 -5.19 7.71
C THR A 17 2.92 -4.98 6.35
N THR A 18 2.60 -3.87 5.68
CA THR A 18 3.16 -3.55 4.37
C THR A 18 4.69 -3.36 4.45
N ILE A 19 5.19 -2.66 5.47
CA ILE A 19 6.63 -2.51 5.72
C ILE A 19 7.30 -3.87 5.89
N ALA A 20 6.71 -4.79 6.66
CA ALA A 20 7.26 -6.12 6.87
C ALA A 20 7.32 -6.93 5.57
N LEU A 21 6.23 -6.93 4.79
CA LEU A 21 6.16 -7.61 3.49
C LEU A 21 7.19 -7.04 2.51
N PHE A 22 7.31 -5.72 2.43
CA PHE A 22 8.25 -5.06 1.55
C PHE A 22 9.70 -5.31 1.96
N THR A 23 9.97 -5.38 3.27
CA THR A 23 11.31 -5.74 3.75
C THR A 23 11.69 -7.16 3.36
N ALA A 24 10.76 -8.12 3.43
CA ALA A 24 10.99 -9.48 2.94
C ALA A 24 11.17 -9.53 1.42
N LEU A 25 10.34 -8.81 0.65
CA LEU A 25 10.46 -8.74 -0.81
C LEU A 25 11.76 -8.07 -1.29
N ARG A 26 12.30 -7.12 -0.51
CA ARG A 26 13.57 -6.44 -0.81
C ARG A 26 14.76 -7.41 -0.90
N GLU A 27 14.69 -8.55 -0.20
CA GLU A 27 15.72 -9.58 -0.28
C GLU A 27 15.79 -10.23 -1.67
N ASN A 28 14.78 -10.01 -2.53
CA ASN A 28 14.83 -10.34 -3.95
C ASN A 28 15.47 -9.18 -4.77
N PRO A 29 16.64 -9.38 -5.39
CA PRO A 29 17.37 -8.34 -6.12
C PRO A 29 16.57 -7.66 -7.23
N GLN A 30 15.64 -8.38 -7.86
CA GLN A 30 14.87 -7.91 -9.01
C GLN A 30 13.81 -6.86 -8.64
N ILE A 31 13.44 -6.76 -7.35
CA ILE A 31 12.28 -5.98 -6.88
C ILE A 31 12.71 -4.70 -6.12
N SER A 32 13.99 -4.55 -5.82
CA SER A 32 14.50 -3.65 -4.77
C SER A 32 14.27 -2.16 -4.98
N ALA A 33 14.36 -1.63 -6.20
CA ALA A 33 14.37 -0.19 -6.43
C ALA A 33 13.00 0.49 -6.19
N GLY A 34 11.90 -0.10 -6.68
CA GLY A 34 10.55 0.44 -6.48
C GLY A 34 10.05 0.30 -5.04
N ILE A 35 10.54 -0.73 -4.34
CA ILE A 35 10.20 -1.00 -2.94
C ILE A 35 10.86 -0.01 -1.98
N ASP A 36 12.11 0.40 -2.23
CA ASP A 36 12.86 1.25 -1.30
C ASP A 36 12.20 2.62 -1.07
N ASP A 37 11.74 3.27 -2.15
CA ASP A 37 11.03 4.56 -2.07
C ASP A 37 9.68 4.43 -1.34
N ALA A 38 8.92 3.37 -1.63
CA ALA A 38 7.66 3.12 -0.95
C ALA A 38 7.88 2.81 0.55
N LEU A 39 8.94 2.05 0.87
CA LEU A 39 9.30 1.73 2.24
C LEU A 39 9.69 2.98 3.04
N ALA A 40 10.43 3.91 2.42
CA ALA A 40 10.77 5.20 3.02
C ALA A 40 9.50 6.02 3.36
N LYS A 41 8.58 6.13 2.39
CA LYS A 41 7.29 6.83 2.58
C LYS A 41 6.41 6.17 3.64
N LEU A 42 6.37 4.84 3.71
CA LEU A 42 5.63 4.11 4.75
C LEU A 42 6.23 4.34 6.14
N LYS A 43 7.56 4.35 6.27
CA LYS A 43 8.25 4.65 7.54
C LYS A 43 7.99 6.08 8.01
N GLU A 44 7.97 7.05 7.10
CA GLU A 44 7.58 8.43 7.41
C GLU A 44 6.11 8.50 7.85
N ALA A 45 5.21 7.88 7.09
CA ALA A 45 3.78 7.87 7.39
C ALA A 45 3.45 7.18 8.73
N ALA A 46 4.21 6.15 9.13
CA ALA A 46 4.08 5.50 10.42
C ALA A 46 4.39 6.43 11.59
N ARG A 47 5.23 7.45 11.39
CA ARG A 47 5.61 8.45 12.40
C ARG A 47 4.82 9.76 12.27
N SER A 48 4.11 9.97 11.19
CA SER A 48 3.35 11.19 10.89
C SER A 48 1.89 11.06 11.27
N ASP A 49 1.30 12.07 11.90
CA ASP A 49 -0.15 12.16 12.14
C ASP A 49 -0.91 12.88 11.01
N LYS A 50 -0.21 13.34 9.98
CA LYS A 50 -0.83 14.07 8.86
C LYS A 50 -1.61 13.09 7.97
N PRO A 51 -2.94 13.25 7.80
CA PRO A 51 -3.74 12.33 7.00
C PRO A 51 -3.30 12.25 5.54
N LYS A 52 -2.81 13.36 4.97
CA LYS A 52 -2.29 13.42 3.59
C LYS A 52 -1.05 12.54 3.42
N THR A 53 -0.05 12.68 4.31
CA THR A 53 1.16 11.83 4.29
C THR A 53 0.79 10.35 4.40
N ARG A 54 -0.11 9.99 5.31
CA ARG A 54 -0.57 8.60 5.46
C ARG A 54 -1.34 8.07 4.26
N PHE A 55 -2.05 8.93 3.54
CA PHE A 55 -2.79 8.58 2.33
C PHE A 55 -1.83 8.35 1.16
N GLU A 56 -0.94 9.31 0.90
CA GLU A 56 0.05 9.24 -0.18
C GLU A 56 1.01 8.06 -0.02
N ALA A 57 1.45 7.76 1.21
CA ALA A 57 2.30 6.60 1.47
C ALA A 57 1.61 5.27 1.15
N LYS A 58 0.30 5.15 1.41
CA LYS A 58 -0.44 3.93 1.03
C LYS A 58 -0.59 3.81 -0.49
N LEU A 59 -0.87 4.90 -1.19
CA LEU A 59 -0.93 4.88 -2.65
C LEU A 59 0.41 4.45 -3.26
N ALA A 60 1.51 5.01 -2.77
CA ALA A 60 2.86 4.63 -3.20
C ALA A 60 3.16 3.15 -2.92
N ALA A 61 2.69 2.62 -1.79
CA ALA A 61 2.84 1.21 -1.49
C ALA A 61 2.03 0.31 -2.42
N ILE A 62 0.79 0.68 -2.77
CA ILE A 62 -0.01 -0.09 -3.74
C ILE A 62 0.69 -0.10 -5.12
N GLU A 63 1.27 1.01 -5.54
CA GLU A 63 2.01 1.09 -6.81
C GLU A 63 3.27 0.24 -6.80
N ALA A 64 4.09 0.34 -5.74
CA ALA A 64 5.28 -0.49 -5.61
C ALA A 64 4.94 -1.99 -5.54
N ALA A 65 3.84 -2.36 -4.90
CA ALA A 65 3.35 -3.74 -4.91
C ALA A 65 2.92 -4.20 -6.31
N ALA A 66 2.23 -3.34 -7.06
CA ALA A 66 1.87 -3.63 -8.45
C ALA A 66 3.11 -3.84 -9.30
N ASP A 67 4.10 -2.96 -9.20
CA ASP A 67 5.35 -3.06 -9.96
C ASP A 67 6.15 -4.33 -9.58
N ALA A 68 6.19 -4.67 -8.30
CA ALA A 68 6.84 -5.90 -7.82
C ALA A 68 6.18 -7.16 -8.38
N VAL A 69 4.84 -7.21 -8.36
CA VAL A 69 4.09 -8.35 -8.87
C VAL A 69 4.22 -8.44 -10.39
N ASP A 70 4.14 -7.33 -11.12
CA ASP A 70 4.28 -7.28 -12.57
C ASP A 70 5.67 -7.76 -13.04
N GLN A 71 6.72 -7.42 -12.29
CA GLN A 71 8.10 -7.88 -12.57
C GLN A 71 8.32 -9.36 -12.26
N THR A 72 7.67 -9.89 -11.22
CA THR A 72 7.92 -11.25 -10.72
C THR A 72 6.94 -12.27 -11.30
N PHE A 73 5.72 -11.84 -11.59
CA PHE A 73 4.59 -12.62 -12.08
C PHE A 73 3.95 -11.91 -13.28
N PRO A 74 4.58 -11.94 -14.47
CA PRO A 74 4.13 -11.19 -15.65
C PRO A 74 2.73 -11.60 -16.15
N ASP A 75 2.26 -12.79 -15.77
CA ASP A 75 0.90 -13.28 -16.10
C ASP A 75 -0.17 -12.81 -15.08
N ALA A 76 0.22 -12.12 -14.02
CA ALA A 76 -0.71 -11.57 -13.03
C ALA A 76 -1.52 -10.41 -13.63
N THR A 77 -2.83 -10.43 -13.40
CA THR A 77 -3.76 -9.40 -13.93
C THR A 77 -4.12 -8.33 -12.89
N GLU A 78 -3.82 -8.62 -11.63
CA GLU A 78 -4.08 -7.80 -10.46
C GLU A 78 -3.34 -6.44 -10.48
N PRO A 79 -2.06 -6.35 -10.92
CA PRO A 79 -1.31 -5.08 -10.94
C PRO A 79 -2.06 -3.94 -11.64
N ASP A 80 -2.68 -4.23 -12.78
CA ASP A 80 -3.46 -3.24 -13.54
C ASP A 80 -4.71 -2.77 -12.78
N GLY A 81 -5.39 -3.69 -12.09
CA GLY A 81 -6.51 -3.38 -11.23
C GLY A 81 -6.11 -2.42 -10.11
N TRP A 82 -4.99 -2.72 -9.44
CA TRP A 82 -4.44 -1.90 -8.37
C TRP A 82 -4.04 -0.50 -8.87
N ARG A 83 -3.32 -0.41 -10.00
CA ARG A 83 -2.93 0.87 -10.61
C ARG A 83 -4.15 1.73 -10.96
N ARG A 84 -5.23 1.13 -11.51
CA ARG A 84 -6.49 1.84 -11.79
C ARG A 84 -7.12 2.39 -10.52
N GLN A 85 -7.21 1.58 -9.47
CA GLN A 85 -7.75 2.00 -8.17
C GLN A 85 -6.92 3.13 -7.54
N THR A 86 -5.60 3.02 -7.57
CA THR A 86 -4.69 4.06 -7.06
C THR A 86 -4.85 5.38 -7.81
N ARG A 87 -4.96 5.34 -9.15
CA ARG A 87 -5.20 6.56 -9.96
C ARG A 87 -6.52 7.24 -9.57
N ALA A 88 -7.61 6.46 -9.44
CA ALA A 88 -8.91 6.98 -9.02
C ALA A 88 -8.86 7.62 -7.62
N LEU A 89 -8.19 6.95 -6.67
CA LEU A 89 -7.98 7.49 -5.33
C LEU A 89 -7.14 8.76 -5.35
N ARG A 90 -6.06 8.82 -6.12
CA ARG A 90 -5.19 10.00 -6.25
C ARG A 90 -5.97 11.21 -6.71
N VAL A 91 -6.75 11.08 -7.79
CA VAL A 91 -7.62 12.17 -8.29
C VAL A 91 -8.61 12.64 -7.22
N ARG A 92 -9.24 11.71 -6.49
CA ARG A 92 -10.15 12.05 -5.39
C ARG A 92 -9.43 12.72 -4.22
N GLY A 93 -8.20 12.31 -3.92
CA GLY A 93 -7.34 12.92 -2.90
C GLY A 93 -6.95 14.34 -3.27
N ASP A 94 -6.57 14.58 -4.51
CA ASP A 94 -6.24 15.92 -5.02
C ASP A 94 -7.46 16.83 -5.01
N LEU A 95 -8.63 16.32 -5.41
CA LEU A 95 -9.89 17.06 -5.32
C LEU A 95 -10.23 17.37 -3.85
N ALA A 96 -10.14 16.39 -2.95
CA ALA A 96 -10.39 16.58 -1.53
C ALA A 96 -9.44 17.61 -0.91
N TRP A 97 -8.19 17.65 -1.34
CA TRP A 97 -7.17 18.59 -0.86
C TRP A 97 -7.41 20.02 -1.36
N ASN A 98 -7.67 20.17 -2.66
CA ASN A 98 -7.75 21.49 -3.30
C ASN A 98 -9.14 22.13 -3.21
N ALA A 99 -10.22 21.34 -3.26
CA ALA A 99 -11.59 21.86 -3.23
C ALA A 99 -12.12 22.14 -1.81
N ASN A 100 -11.48 21.58 -0.78
CA ASN A 100 -11.91 21.76 0.62
C ASN A 100 -10.83 22.46 1.46
N THR A 101 -11.23 23.07 2.57
CA THR A 101 -10.33 23.61 3.61
C THR A 101 -10.74 23.10 5.00
N GLY A 102 -9.91 23.33 6.03
CA GLY A 102 -10.28 23.09 7.43
C GLY A 102 -10.82 21.68 7.75
N ALA A 103 -11.95 21.63 8.46
CA ALA A 103 -12.58 20.38 8.90
C ALA A 103 -13.11 19.50 7.74
N PRO A 104 -13.79 20.05 6.72
CA PRO A 104 -14.20 19.28 5.53
C PRO A 104 -13.04 18.54 4.86
N ARG A 105 -11.89 19.20 4.65
CA ARG A 105 -10.68 18.58 4.07
C ARG A 105 -10.21 17.40 4.91
N ARG A 106 -10.13 17.58 6.24
CA ARG A 106 -9.69 16.52 7.15
C ARG A 106 -10.64 15.31 7.11
N ARG A 107 -11.95 15.55 7.06
CA ARG A 107 -12.96 14.48 6.98
C ARG A 107 -12.86 13.71 5.66
N ALA A 108 -12.75 14.41 4.54
CA ALA A 108 -12.60 13.80 3.22
C ALA A 108 -11.32 12.95 3.13
N LEU A 109 -10.18 13.49 3.57
CA LEU A 109 -8.93 12.72 3.61
C LEU A 109 -9.00 11.53 4.56
N LYS A 110 -9.67 11.65 5.71
CA LYS A 110 -9.83 10.51 6.63
C LYS A 110 -10.61 9.37 5.99
N ALA A 111 -11.70 9.69 5.25
CA ALA A 111 -12.49 8.70 4.54
C ALA A 111 -11.67 8.02 3.43
N LEU A 112 -10.98 8.82 2.59
CA LEU A 112 -10.10 8.29 1.55
C LEU A 112 -8.99 7.42 2.13
N ASN A 113 -8.41 7.82 3.26
CA ASN A 113 -7.35 7.05 3.91
C ASN A 113 -7.85 5.71 4.47
N ALA A 114 -9.12 5.60 4.86
CA ALA A 114 -9.74 4.34 5.27
C ALA A 114 -9.95 3.44 4.04
N GLU A 115 -10.52 3.98 2.97
CA GLU A 115 -10.70 3.24 1.70
C GLU A 115 -9.37 2.74 1.13
N THR A 116 -8.33 3.59 1.10
CA THR A 116 -7.00 3.16 0.65
C THR A 116 -6.38 2.11 1.58
N ALA A 117 -6.70 2.12 2.87
CA ALA A 117 -6.24 1.08 3.79
C ALA A 117 -6.87 -0.28 3.47
N GLU A 118 -8.16 -0.31 3.11
CA GLU A 118 -8.84 -1.55 2.70
C GLU A 118 -8.23 -2.14 1.43
N ILE A 119 -7.96 -1.30 0.42
CA ILE A 119 -7.28 -1.74 -0.80
C ILE A 119 -5.88 -2.28 -0.47
N LEU A 120 -5.12 -1.56 0.35
CA LEU A 120 -3.78 -2.00 0.74
C LEU A 120 -3.82 -3.30 1.56
N THR A 121 -4.87 -3.54 2.35
CA THR A 121 -5.08 -4.83 3.01
C THR A 121 -5.27 -5.95 1.98
N HIS A 122 -6.11 -5.76 0.95
CA HIS A 122 -6.28 -6.77 -0.11
C HIS A 122 -4.98 -7.02 -0.87
N VAL A 123 -4.22 -5.97 -1.19
CA VAL A 123 -2.89 -6.08 -1.81
C VAL A 123 -1.96 -6.92 -0.93
N ASN A 124 -1.88 -6.61 0.37
CA ASN A 124 -1.03 -7.35 1.32
C ASN A 124 -1.42 -8.83 1.40
N THR A 125 -2.72 -9.13 1.46
CA THR A 125 -3.21 -10.52 1.42
C THR A 125 -2.74 -11.21 0.14
N ARG A 126 -2.88 -10.56 -1.01
CA ARG A 126 -2.45 -11.14 -2.29
C ARG A 126 -0.95 -11.36 -2.37
N LEU A 127 -0.14 -10.44 -1.85
CA LEU A 127 1.32 -10.61 -1.78
C LEU A 127 1.71 -11.83 -0.95
N VAL A 128 1.04 -12.06 0.19
CA VAL A 128 1.26 -13.25 1.01
C VAL A 128 0.90 -14.54 0.26
N GLU A 129 -0.22 -14.54 -0.46
CA GLU A 129 -0.61 -15.69 -1.28
C GLU A 129 0.40 -16.00 -2.38
N LEU A 130 0.90 -14.97 -3.07
CA LEU A 130 1.91 -15.12 -4.13
C LEU A 130 3.24 -15.66 -3.58
N GLN A 131 3.64 -15.22 -2.38
CA GLN A 131 4.84 -15.74 -1.70
C GLN A 131 4.70 -17.20 -1.24
N ALA A 132 3.47 -17.70 -1.07
CA ALA A 132 3.20 -19.07 -0.63
C ALA A 132 3.12 -20.08 -1.79
N LEU A 133 3.20 -19.63 -3.05
CA LEU A 133 3.18 -20.51 -4.21
C LEU A 133 4.50 -21.29 -4.33
N PRO A 134 4.48 -22.63 -4.46
CA PRO A 134 5.68 -23.44 -4.63
C PRO A 134 6.25 -23.20 -6.03
N GLY A 135 7.42 -22.57 -6.12
CA GLY A 135 8.07 -22.24 -7.39
C GLY A 135 9.21 -21.20 -7.32
N HIS A 136 9.54 -20.70 -6.13
CA HIS A 136 10.68 -19.79 -5.89
C HIS A 136 11.70 -20.41 -4.93
N GLU A 137 12.15 -21.63 -5.25
CA GLU A 137 13.41 -22.21 -4.73
C GLU A 137 14.45 -22.30 -5.86
#